data_AF-A0A812TRL6-F1
#
_entry.id   AF-A0A812TRL6-F1
#
_cell.length_a   1.000
_cell.length_b   1.000
_cell.length_c   1.000
_cell.angle_alpha   90.00
_cell.angle_beta   90.00
_cell.angle_gamma   90.00
#
_symmetry.space_group_name_H-M   'P 1'
#
loop_
_entity.id
_entity.type
_entity.pdbx_description
1 polymer ?
#
loop_
_entity_poly.entity_id
_entity_poly.type
_entity_poly.pdbx_seq_one_letter_code
_entity_poly.pdbx_strand_id
1 'polypeptide(L)'
;MLGAAVGVPYAIHNPPQDWPAWSSPPAASAPADPAAPPGAVATTPPEVPGPQYPNTGAYGSPMPLEGGGFYPVEQVLRMDVTKDWVYRNWPRKSTGLAEPGLFGVRVPLVTGTGMNDLAGSLSYYFNAAGQVDKIRFRGTTADTNRVIALAQRQYGLAWQPPRTPGEQLLQSREGGKVVGQLRTFPEPVLWTTKPHGSYGVDLEFNRPGSGRYVTNDTPKLQVPPDTTAAAAPPAEAAKAEKPPAPAATSPQLQNAKRVRVSGMLRAMPGDFTIGPCEPADLRAALTLVLRTLPADQRAPLVDSLAKLQDEPLGAFQALLVAKQGDALVAAVWGQPQPGKGCSLWPPQAESGEPSTELTSALIQRVTAIADKAGVSITQTLAEHRHGPLHRALVACGFVDLAELRYLQWRPQTHHPAPPSDAVEFAPFDERRQNRLERLVSRTYQGTLDFPELDGARNVADVLHGYKAVGEYDPTLWKYIRQGEQDVGVLLLAEHPESRQLELVYVGVAPEARGRGLGAAAVAEAQRVALDRGAQRLVLAVDARNEPAQDIYRRAGLREWARRHAYLRRNGAPPPVG
;
A
#
# COMPACT_ATOMS: atom_id res chain seq x y z
N MET A 1 17.69 -0.14 2.42
CA MET A 1 16.62 0.24 3.41
C MET A 1 15.61 1.27 2.87
N LEU A 2 15.60 1.57 1.56
CA LEU A 2 14.77 2.65 0.96
C LEU A 2 13.74 2.22 -0.08
N GLY A 3 13.81 1.00 -0.63
CA GLY A 3 12.83 0.51 -1.61
C GLY A 3 11.37 0.70 -1.19
N ALA A 4 11.08 0.62 0.12
CA ALA A 4 9.78 0.96 0.70
C ALA A 4 9.74 2.25 1.52
N ALA A 5 10.89 2.82 1.85
CA ALA A 5 10.90 4.03 2.66
C ALA A 5 10.57 5.24 1.78
N VAL A 6 11.00 5.27 0.51
CA VAL A 6 10.60 6.33 -0.41
C VAL A 6 9.14 6.11 -0.85
N GLY A 7 8.22 6.41 0.07
CA GLY A 7 6.77 6.27 -0.07
C GLY A 7 6.19 7.30 -1.03
N VAL A 8 6.55 7.13 -2.29
CA VAL A 8 5.79 7.61 -3.43
C VAL A 8 5.57 6.34 -4.27
N PRO A 9 4.36 5.75 -4.28
CA PRO A 9 4.06 4.57 -5.08
C PRO A 9 4.74 4.63 -6.45
N TYR A 10 5.40 3.56 -6.91
CA TYR A 10 5.94 3.49 -8.28
C TYR A 10 4.89 3.87 -9.35
N ALA A 11 3.59 3.78 -9.03
CA ALA A 11 2.46 4.26 -9.82
C ALA A 11 2.48 5.77 -10.14
N ILE A 12 3.29 6.57 -9.44
CA ILE A 12 3.36 8.03 -9.55
C ILE A 12 4.38 8.52 -10.60
N HIS A 13 5.09 7.62 -11.27
CA HIS A 13 6.13 8.03 -12.23
C HIS A 13 5.84 7.45 -13.62
N ASN A 14 5.54 8.35 -14.56
CA ASN A 14 5.33 8.06 -15.97
C ASN A 14 6.63 7.60 -16.67
N PRO A 15 6.54 6.82 -17.76
CA PRO A 15 7.65 6.57 -18.67
C PRO A 15 8.05 7.83 -19.47
N PRO A 16 9.26 7.88 -20.07
CA PRO A 16 9.76 9.04 -20.81
C PRO A 16 8.90 9.47 -22.01
N GLN A 17 8.98 10.76 -22.33
CA GLN A 17 8.18 11.52 -23.30
C GLN A 17 8.55 11.26 -24.79
N ASP A 18 9.50 10.37 -25.06
CA ASP A 18 10.07 10.17 -26.40
C ASP A 18 9.58 8.85 -27.01
N TRP A 19 8.40 8.88 -27.61
CA TRP A 19 7.91 7.81 -28.49
C TRP A 19 7.55 8.39 -29.86
N PRO A 20 7.95 7.76 -30.99
CA PRO A 20 7.68 8.30 -32.31
C PRO A 20 6.17 8.36 -32.58
N ALA A 21 5.72 9.49 -33.13
CA ALA A 21 4.35 9.69 -33.56
C ALA A 21 3.97 8.65 -34.62
N TRP A 22 2.92 7.86 -34.36
CA TRP A 22 2.32 7.04 -35.39
C TRP A 22 1.39 7.87 -36.26
N SER A 23 1.73 7.96 -37.54
CA SER A 23 0.87 8.44 -38.60
C SER A 23 -0.35 7.54 -38.74
N SER A 24 -1.53 8.15 -38.70
CA SER A 24 -2.79 7.45 -38.97
C SER A 24 -2.84 7.01 -40.45
N PRO A 25 -3.21 5.77 -40.77
CA PRO A 25 -3.60 5.42 -42.13
C PRO A 25 -4.96 6.07 -42.47
N PRO A 26 -5.20 6.45 -43.73
CA PRO A 26 -6.41 7.15 -44.12
C PRO A 26 -7.65 6.27 -44.02
N ALA A 27 -8.78 6.90 -43.72
CA ALA A 27 -10.08 6.29 -43.52
C ALA A 27 -10.53 5.46 -44.75
N ALA A 28 -10.80 4.18 -44.52
CA ALA A 28 -11.53 3.35 -45.45
C ALA A 28 -13.02 3.31 -45.03
N SER A 29 -13.87 3.58 -46.01
CA SER A 29 -15.32 3.64 -45.97
C SER A 29 -16.00 2.35 -45.50
N ALA A 30 -17.13 2.52 -44.81
CA ALA A 30 -17.98 1.45 -44.28
C ALA A 30 -18.50 0.48 -45.35
N PRO A 31 -18.68 -0.81 -45.00
CA PRO A 31 -19.69 -1.65 -45.61
C PRO A 31 -20.83 -1.99 -44.64
N ALA A 32 -21.99 -2.24 -45.25
CA ALA A 32 -23.31 -2.45 -44.66
C ALA A 32 -23.48 -3.78 -43.90
N ASP A 33 -24.56 -3.84 -43.12
CA ASP A 33 -25.03 -4.97 -42.30
C ASP A 33 -25.30 -6.29 -43.06
N PRO A 34 -25.36 -7.43 -42.35
CA PRO A 34 -24.92 -8.74 -42.84
C PRO A 34 -26.04 -9.60 -43.44
N ALA A 35 -25.68 -10.43 -44.41
CA ALA A 35 -26.44 -11.63 -44.79
C ALA A 35 -25.75 -12.87 -44.18
N ALA A 36 -26.50 -13.65 -43.38
CA ALA A 36 -26.07 -14.96 -42.90
C ALA A 36 -25.97 -15.98 -44.04
N PRO A 37 -24.96 -16.88 -44.05
CA PRO A 37 -25.27 -18.32 -44.17
C PRO A 37 -24.20 -19.21 -43.42
N PRO A 38 -24.14 -20.54 -43.61
CA PRO A 38 -24.78 -21.53 -42.74
C PRO A 38 -23.80 -22.52 -42.08
N GLY A 39 -24.28 -23.27 -41.08
CA GLY A 39 -23.80 -24.62 -40.78
C GLY A 39 -22.48 -24.74 -40.01
N ALA A 40 -22.59 -24.96 -38.69
CA ALA A 40 -21.47 -25.38 -37.85
C ALA A 40 -20.96 -26.78 -38.25
N VAL A 41 -19.64 -26.91 -38.40
CA VAL A 41 -18.93 -28.19 -38.25
C VAL A 41 -17.98 -28.03 -37.08
N ALA A 42 -18.26 -28.72 -35.98
CA ALA A 42 -17.39 -28.79 -34.82
C ALA A 42 -16.18 -29.67 -35.16
N THR A 43 -14.99 -29.09 -35.21
CA THR A 43 -13.72 -29.84 -35.23
C THR A 43 -13.19 -29.92 -33.80
N THR A 44 -13.31 -31.09 -33.19
CA THR A 44 -12.67 -31.41 -31.91
C THR A 44 -11.15 -31.50 -32.09
N PRO A 45 -10.32 -30.89 -31.24
CA PRO A 45 -8.86 -31.07 -31.28
C PRO A 45 -8.47 -32.52 -30.92
N PRO A 46 -7.37 -33.05 -31.45
CA PRO A 46 -6.90 -34.39 -31.09
C PRO A 46 -6.36 -34.42 -29.66
N GLU A 47 -6.77 -35.43 -28.92
CA GLU A 47 -6.37 -35.67 -27.53
C GLU A 47 -4.99 -36.36 -27.50
N VAL A 48 -3.97 -35.65 -26.99
CA VAL A 48 -2.62 -36.20 -26.80
C VAL A 48 -2.50 -36.69 -25.35
N PRO A 49 -2.31 -37.99 -25.09
CA PRO A 49 -2.22 -38.49 -23.71
C PRO A 49 -0.91 -38.01 -23.06
N GLY A 50 -1.02 -37.36 -21.90
CA GLY A 50 0.11 -37.04 -21.04
C GLY A 50 0.75 -38.28 -20.38
N PRO A 51 1.93 -38.14 -19.77
CA PRO A 51 2.67 -39.25 -19.16
C PRO A 51 1.85 -39.94 -18.05
N GLN A 52 1.75 -41.27 -18.13
CA GLN A 52 0.99 -42.08 -17.17
C GLN A 52 1.85 -42.40 -15.94
N TYR A 53 1.41 -41.93 -14.78
CA TYR A 53 1.98 -42.30 -13.47
C TYR A 53 1.09 -43.32 -12.77
N PRO A 54 1.63 -44.18 -11.87
CA PRO A 54 0.82 -45.06 -11.06
C PRO A 54 -0.05 -44.18 -10.14
N ASN A 55 -1.38 -44.23 -10.33
CA ASN A 55 -2.46 -43.43 -9.70
C ASN A 55 -3.16 -42.37 -10.57
N THR A 56 -2.92 -42.30 -11.89
CA THR A 56 -3.69 -41.44 -12.80
C THR A 56 -5.21 -41.70 -12.78
N GLY A 57 -5.66 -42.89 -12.36
CA GLY A 57 -7.09 -43.20 -12.22
C GLY A 57 -7.78 -42.62 -10.96
N ALA A 58 -7.04 -42.13 -9.96
CA ALA A 58 -7.64 -41.72 -8.68
C ALA A 58 -7.96 -40.21 -8.61
N TYR A 59 -7.38 -39.39 -9.48
CA TYR A 59 -7.51 -37.92 -9.44
C TYR A 59 -7.78 -37.30 -10.83
N GLY A 60 -8.56 -37.98 -11.67
CA GLY A 60 -9.08 -37.40 -12.90
C GLY A 60 -10.22 -36.43 -12.60
N SER A 61 -9.90 -35.17 -12.30
CA SER A 61 -10.91 -34.10 -12.31
C SER A 61 -10.90 -33.45 -13.70
N PRO A 62 -11.99 -33.50 -14.49
CA PRO A 62 -12.01 -33.03 -15.88
C PRO A 62 -12.06 -31.49 -16.03
N MET A 63 -11.70 -30.72 -14.99
CA MET A 63 -11.81 -29.26 -15.04
C MET A 63 -10.48 -28.58 -15.41
N PRO A 64 -10.47 -27.70 -16.42
CA PRO A 64 -9.27 -26.96 -16.83
C PRO A 64 -8.63 -26.15 -15.68
N LEU A 65 -7.30 -26.03 -15.73
CA LEU A 65 -6.49 -25.19 -14.84
C LEU A 65 -6.72 -23.69 -15.08
N GLU A 66 -7.22 -23.32 -16.27
CA GLU A 66 -7.76 -22.01 -16.60
C GLU A 66 -9.23 -21.95 -16.17
N GLY A 67 -9.63 -20.90 -15.44
CA GLY A 67 -10.96 -20.63 -14.89
C GLY A 67 -12.10 -21.58 -15.30
N GLY A 68 -12.54 -22.41 -14.35
CA GLY A 68 -13.74 -23.24 -14.48
C GLY A 68 -14.94 -22.39 -14.88
N GLY A 69 -15.83 -22.97 -15.69
CA GLY A 69 -16.85 -22.27 -16.49
C GLY A 69 -17.77 -21.29 -15.75
N PHE A 70 -18.58 -20.55 -16.50
CA PHE A 70 -19.50 -19.56 -15.94
C PHE A 70 -20.45 -20.17 -14.91
N TYR A 71 -20.39 -19.67 -13.68
CA TYR A 71 -21.29 -20.12 -12.61
C TYR A 71 -22.47 -19.15 -12.49
N PRO A 72 -23.73 -19.62 -12.54
CA PRO A 72 -24.87 -18.79 -12.19
C PRO A 72 -24.69 -18.17 -10.81
N VAL A 73 -24.92 -16.86 -10.71
CA VAL A 73 -24.74 -16.10 -9.47
C VAL A 73 -25.61 -16.66 -8.33
N GLU A 74 -26.78 -17.18 -8.67
CA GLU A 74 -27.74 -17.82 -7.78
C GLU A 74 -27.18 -19.12 -7.17
N GLN A 75 -26.32 -19.83 -7.91
CA GLN A 75 -25.75 -21.11 -7.48
C GLN A 75 -24.59 -20.93 -6.50
N VAL A 76 -23.77 -19.89 -6.71
CA VAL A 76 -22.54 -19.65 -5.94
C VAL A 76 -22.77 -18.87 -4.66
N LEU A 77 -23.81 -18.05 -4.56
CA LEU A 77 -24.06 -17.28 -3.34
C LEU A 77 -24.80 -18.07 -2.26
N ARG A 78 -25.20 -19.32 -2.48
CA ARG A 78 -26.07 -20.05 -1.53
C ARG A 78 -25.40 -20.33 -0.17
N MET A 79 -26.17 -20.20 0.90
CA MET A 79 -25.72 -20.46 2.29
C MET A 79 -25.71 -21.95 2.67
N ASP A 80 -26.28 -22.83 1.83
CA ASP A 80 -26.29 -24.29 1.98
C ASP A 80 -25.02 -24.95 1.41
N VAL A 81 -24.09 -24.17 0.87
CA VAL A 81 -22.82 -24.64 0.33
C VAL A 81 -21.99 -25.29 1.44
N THR A 82 -21.35 -26.41 1.12
CA THR A 82 -20.41 -27.10 2.01
C THR A 82 -18.97 -26.90 1.57
N LYS A 83 -18.02 -27.10 2.48
CA LYS A 83 -16.59 -27.06 2.17
C LYS A 83 -16.24 -28.01 1.02
N ASP A 84 -16.74 -29.24 1.06
CA ASP A 84 -16.49 -30.24 0.02
C ASP A 84 -17.06 -29.83 -1.33
N TRP A 85 -18.23 -29.18 -1.34
CA TRP A 85 -18.80 -28.62 -2.56
C TRP A 85 -17.86 -27.55 -3.15
N VAL A 86 -17.35 -26.62 -2.34
CA VAL A 86 -16.40 -25.60 -2.84
C VAL A 86 -15.12 -26.25 -3.36
N TYR A 87 -14.59 -27.25 -2.66
CA TYR A 87 -13.38 -27.94 -3.09
C TYR A 87 -13.57 -28.73 -4.39
N ARG A 88 -14.78 -29.22 -4.67
CA ARG A 88 -15.11 -29.94 -5.90
C ARG A 88 -15.43 -29.02 -7.08
N ASN A 89 -16.12 -27.90 -6.83
CA ASN A 89 -16.69 -27.08 -7.91
C ASN A 89 -15.76 -25.95 -8.37
N TRP A 90 -14.73 -25.61 -7.60
CA TRP A 90 -13.76 -24.60 -8.02
C TRP A 90 -12.46 -25.29 -8.46
N PRO A 91 -11.72 -24.81 -9.47
CA PRO A 91 -10.39 -25.34 -9.75
C PRO A 91 -9.34 -24.71 -8.81
N ARG A 92 -9.33 -23.37 -8.71
CA ARG A 92 -8.44 -22.60 -7.84
C ARG A 92 -9.15 -22.17 -6.55
N LYS A 93 -8.54 -22.45 -5.39
CA LYS A 93 -8.96 -21.93 -4.08
C LYS A 93 -7.77 -21.42 -3.30
N SER A 94 -7.98 -20.39 -2.49
CA SER A 94 -7.04 -19.94 -1.47
C SER A 94 -7.64 -20.19 -0.09
N THR A 95 -6.87 -20.81 0.80
CA THR A 95 -7.23 -21.07 2.20
C THR A 95 -6.37 -20.19 3.12
N GLY A 96 -6.80 -19.93 4.35
CA GLY A 96 -6.03 -19.13 5.32
C GLY A 96 -6.53 -17.70 5.51
N LEU A 97 -7.79 -17.41 5.13
CA LEU A 97 -8.43 -16.15 5.49
C LEU A 97 -8.61 -16.08 7.02
N ALA A 98 -8.12 -15.02 7.64
CA ALA A 98 -8.26 -14.80 9.08
C ALA A 98 -9.68 -14.29 9.41
N GLU A 99 -10.53 -15.15 9.98
CA GLU A 99 -11.78 -14.77 10.63
C GLU A 99 -11.91 -15.62 11.92
N PRO A 100 -12.07 -15.02 13.10
CA PRO A 100 -12.15 -15.77 14.35
C PRO A 100 -13.23 -16.86 14.30
N GLY A 101 -12.81 -18.11 14.54
CA GLY A 101 -13.69 -19.28 14.61
C GLY A 101 -14.26 -19.78 13.27
N LEU A 102 -13.88 -19.22 12.12
CA LEU A 102 -14.26 -19.77 10.80
C LEU A 102 -13.04 -20.20 9.99
N PHE A 103 -13.24 -21.21 9.17
CA PHE A 103 -12.33 -21.59 8.10
C PHE A 103 -12.76 -20.91 6.80
N GLY A 104 -11.92 -20.03 6.26
CA GLY A 104 -12.22 -19.29 5.04
C GLY A 104 -11.62 -19.91 3.77
N VAL A 105 -12.41 -19.95 2.70
CA VAL A 105 -12.00 -20.39 1.35
C VAL A 105 -12.38 -19.31 0.34
N ARG A 106 -11.38 -18.77 -0.36
CA ARG A 106 -11.55 -17.74 -1.40
C ARG A 106 -11.40 -18.35 -2.79
N VAL A 107 -12.26 -17.96 -3.71
CA VAL A 107 -12.27 -18.41 -5.11
C VAL A 107 -12.43 -17.21 -6.05
N PRO A 108 -11.81 -17.23 -7.24
CA PRO A 108 -12.11 -16.26 -8.29
C PRO A 108 -13.50 -16.56 -8.88
N LEU A 109 -14.36 -15.55 -9.00
CA LEU A 109 -15.71 -15.70 -9.56
C LEU A 109 -15.86 -14.86 -10.83
N VAL A 110 -16.32 -15.50 -11.90
CA VAL A 110 -16.87 -14.86 -13.10
C VAL A 110 -18.18 -15.57 -13.45
N THR A 111 -19.30 -14.85 -13.45
CA THR A 111 -20.62 -15.48 -13.66
C THR A 111 -21.06 -15.54 -15.12
N GLY A 112 -20.38 -14.82 -16.01
CA GLY A 112 -20.71 -14.70 -17.43
C GLY A 112 -19.99 -13.53 -18.10
N THR A 113 -20.38 -13.22 -19.34
CA THR A 113 -19.89 -12.08 -20.14
C THR A 113 -20.98 -11.03 -20.44
N GLY A 114 -22.18 -11.21 -19.90
CA GLY A 114 -23.29 -10.27 -20.02
C GLY A 114 -23.17 -9.10 -19.05
N MET A 115 -23.87 -8.00 -19.33
CA MET A 115 -23.77 -6.76 -18.54
C MET A 115 -24.08 -6.95 -17.04
N ASN A 116 -25.00 -7.87 -16.75
CA ASN A 116 -25.44 -8.21 -15.40
C ASN A 116 -24.53 -9.21 -14.67
N ASP A 117 -23.44 -9.65 -15.29
CA ASP A 117 -22.55 -10.65 -14.70
C ASP A 117 -21.53 -10.01 -13.75
N LEU A 118 -21.13 -10.81 -12.77
CA LEU A 118 -20.19 -10.43 -11.73
C LEU A 118 -18.80 -10.98 -12.07
N ALA A 119 -17.77 -10.16 -11.85
CA ALA A 119 -16.38 -10.57 -11.89
C ALA A 119 -15.65 -10.11 -10.62
N GLY A 120 -14.97 -11.01 -9.93
CA GLY A 120 -14.25 -10.65 -8.71
C GLY A 120 -13.85 -11.85 -7.85
N SER A 121 -13.89 -11.67 -6.54
CA SER A 121 -13.51 -12.67 -5.57
C SER A 121 -14.65 -13.00 -4.62
N LEU A 122 -14.95 -14.30 -4.50
CA LEU A 122 -15.96 -14.84 -3.59
C LEU A 122 -15.27 -15.62 -2.47
N SER A 123 -15.64 -15.34 -1.23
CA SER A 123 -15.12 -15.99 -0.04
C SER A 123 -16.25 -16.66 0.75
N TYR A 124 -16.08 -17.94 1.05
CA TYR A 124 -16.96 -18.71 1.92
C TYR A 124 -16.26 -18.93 3.25
N TYR A 125 -16.96 -18.72 4.35
CA TYR A 125 -16.44 -18.96 5.68
C TYR A 125 -17.29 -20.01 6.39
N PHE A 126 -16.63 -21.10 6.79
CA PHE A 126 -17.25 -22.29 7.35
C PHE A 126 -17.05 -22.36 8.86
N ASN A 127 -18.10 -22.70 9.59
CA ASN A 127 -18.02 -22.95 11.03
C ASN A 127 -17.41 -24.32 11.35
N ALA A 128 -17.26 -24.64 12.64
CA ALA A 128 -16.74 -25.93 13.08
C ALA A 128 -17.56 -27.14 12.59
N ALA A 129 -18.86 -26.95 12.31
CA ALA A 129 -19.72 -27.98 11.72
C ALA A 129 -19.61 -28.07 10.17
N GLY A 130 -18.71 -27.30 9.55
CA GLY A 130 -18.47 -27.32 8.10
C GLY A 130 -19.56 -26.63 7.27
N GLN A 131 -20.46 -25.89 7.92
CA GLN A 131 -21.54 -25.14 7.28
C GLN A 131 -21.11 -23.69 7.02
N VAL A 132 -21.59 -23.07 5.94
CA VAL A 132 -21.29 -21.67 5.63
C VAL A 132 -22.02 -20.74 6.60
N ASP A 133 -21.24 -20.02 7.40
CA ASP A 133 -21.74 -18.99 8.31
C ASP A 133 -21.65 -17.60 7.70
N LYS A 134 -20.73 -17.38 6.75
CA LYS A 134 -20.54 -16.08 6.10
C LYS A 134 -20.10 -16.24 4.66
N ILE A 135 -20.67 -15.40 3.78
CA ILE A 135 -20.26 -15.26 2.38
C ILE A 135 -19.88 -13.80 2.16
N ARG A 136 -18.74 -13.59 1.50
CA ARG A 136 -18.29 -12.26 1.09
C ARG A 136 -17.92 -12.23 -0.38
N PHE A 137 -18.43 -11.28 -1.12
CA PHE A 137 -18.04 -11.03 -2.50
C PHE A 137 -17.51 -9.60 -2.64
N ARG A 138 -16.37 -9.46 -3.32
CA ARG A 138 -15.83 -8.17 -3.78
C ARG A 138 -15.51 -8.27 -5.26
N GLY A 139 -16.07 -7.39 -6.08
CA GLY A 139 -15.88 -7.42 -7.52
C GLY A 139 -16.55 -6.27 -8.22
N THR A 140 -16.80 -6.44 -9.51
CA THR A 140 -17.42 -5.43 -10.37
C THR A 140 -18.53 -6.02 -11.23
N THR A 141 -19.39 -5.15 -11.75
CA THR A 141 -20.41 -5.48 -12.76
C THR A 141 -20.70 -4.27 -13.66
N ALA A 142 -21.35 -4.50 -14.82
CA ALA A 142 -21.79 -3.39 -15.68
C ALA A 142 -23.18 -2.87 -15.28
N ASP A 143 -24.02 -3.74 -14.74
CA ASP A 143 -25.39 -3.43 -14.32
C ASP A 143 -25.70 -4.11 -12.98
N THR A 144 -26.16 -3.33 -12.01
CA THR A 144 -26.42 -3.76 -10.63
C THR A 144 -27.77 -4.44 -10.44
N ASN A 145 -28.66 -4.41 -11.44
CA ASN A 145 -30.04 -4.90 -11.34
C ASN A 145 -30.12 -6.37 -10.91
N ARG A 146 -29.30 -7.25 -11.49
CA ARG A 146 -29.34 -8.68 -11.19
C ARG A 146 -28.89 -8.99 -9.76
N VAL A 147 -27.79 -8.38 -9.30
CA VAL A 147 -27.27 -8.60 -7.94
C VAL A 147 -28.19 -8.00 -6.88
N ILE A 148 -28.81 -6.84 -7.15
CA ILE A 148 -29.84 -6.24 -6.29
C ILE A 148 -31.05 -7.16 -6.18
N ALA A 149 -31.59 -7.63 -7.32
CA ALA A 149 -32.76 -8.51 -7.33
C ALA A 149 -32.49 -9.85 -6.62
N LEU A 150 -31.26 -10.35 -6.69
CA LEU A 150 -30.83 -11.55 -5.95
C LEU A 150 -30.75 -11.26 -4.45
N ALA A 151 -30.11 -10.16 -4.04
CA ALA A 151 -30.00 -9.77 -2.64
C ALA A 151 -31.36 -9.60 -1.96
N GLN A 152 -32.32 -8.98 -2.65
CA GLN A 152 -33.68 -8.81 -2.14
C GLN A 152 -34.44 -10.15 -2.05
N ARG A 153 -34.43 -10.95 -3.12
CA ARG A 153 -35.22 -12.20 -3.18
C ARG A 153 -34.67 -13.31 -2.29
N GLN A 154 -33.35 -13.48 -2.25
CA GLN A 154 -32.72 -14.62 -1.59
C GLN A 154 -32.33 -14.33 -0.14
N TYR A 155 -32.07 -13.08 0.21
CA TYR A 155 -31.59 -12.70 1.56
C TYR A 155 -32.45 -11.65 2.25
N GLY A 156 -33.55 -11.22 1.62
CA GLY A 156 -34.49 -10.26 2.21
C GLY A 156 -33.88 -8.89 2.48
N LEU A 157 -32.85 -8.49 1.72
CA LEU A 157 -32.22 -7.18 1.90
C LEU A 157 -33.20 -6.07 1.49
N ALA A 158 -33.29 -5.02 2.30
CA ALA A 158 -34.11 -3.85 2.03
C ALA A 158 -33.24 -2.62 1.77
N TRP A 159 -33.72 -1.72 0.91
CA TRP A 159 -33.06 -0.44 0.64
C TRP A 159 -32.84 0.36 1.91
N GLN A 160 -31.65 0.94 2.01
CA GLN A 160 -31.28 1.88 3.06
C GLN A 160 -30.87 3.20 2.42
N PRO A 161 -30.95 4.33 3.17
CA PRO A 161 -30.36 5.57 2.72
C PRO A 161 -28.87 5.37 2.38
N PRO A 162 -28.41 5.83 1.20
CA PRO A 162 -27.02 5.70 0.81
C PRO A 162 -26.12 6.57 1.69
N ARG A 163 -24.88 6.15 1.92
CA ARG A 163 -23.94 6.92 2.76
C ARG A 163 -23.14 7.93 1.95
N THR A 164 -22.95 7.65 0.67
CA THR A 164 -22.29 8.54 -0.28
C THR A 164 -23.14 8.70 -1.53
N PRO A 165 -23.02 9.82 -2.25
CA PRO A 165 -23.68 10.00 -3.55
C PRO A 165 -23.35 8.85 -4.51
N GLY A 166 -24.36 8.33 -5.20
CA GLY A 166 -24.20 7.23 -6.17
C GLY A 166 -24.08 5.83 -5.55
N GLU A 167 -23.96 5.69 -4.23
CA GLU A 167 -24.02 4.37 -3.57
C GLU A 167 -25.47 3.85 -3.60
N GLN A 168 -25.61 2.55 -3.84
CA GLN A 168 -26.83 1.79 -3.60
C GLN A 168 -26.55 0.86 -2.42
N LEU A 169 -27.25 1.09 -1.31
CA LEU A 169 -27.09 0.33 -0.07
C LEU A 169 -28.35 -0.47 0.23
N LEU A 170 -28.21 -1.79 0.35
CA LEU A 170 -29.25 -2.65 0.86
C LEU A 170 -28.74 -3.41 2.09
N GLN A 171 -29.60 -3.57 3.09
CA GLN A 171 -29.26 -4.26 4.33
C GLN A 171 -30.43 -5.12 4.82
N SER A 172 -30.11 -6.22 5.49
CA SER A 172 -31.04 -6.97 6.34
C SER A 172 -30.56 -6.86 7.78
N ARG A 173 -31.50 -6.78 8.73
CA ARG A 173 -31.20 -6.55 10.15
C ARG A 173 -31.91 -7.57 11.03
N GLU A 174 -31.22 -8.00 12.08
CA GLU A 174 -31.75 -8.86 13.14
C GLU A 174 -31.40 -8.22 14.48
N GLY A 175 -32.41 -7.94 15.33
CA GLY A 175 -32.19 -7.26 16.61
C GLY A 175 -31.50 -5.89 16.49
N GLY A 176 -31.74 -5.15 15.39
CA GLY A 176 -31.12 -3.85 15.11
C GLY A 176 -29.70 -3.90 14.52
N LYS A 177 -29.05 -5.06 14.53
CA LYS A 177 -27.72 -5.28 13.94
C LYS A 177 -27.85 -5.73 12.49
N VAL A 178 -26.91 -5.31 11.63
CA VAL A 178 -26.91 -5.68 10.21
C VAL A 178 -26.39 -7.11 10.07
N VAL A 179 -27.14 -8.00 9.43
CA VAL A 179 -26.77 -9.41 9.22
C VAL A 179 -26.32 -9.63 7.77
N GLY A 180 -26.95 -8.94 6.82
CA GLY A 180 -26.55 -8.93 5.42
C GLY A 180 -26.46 -7.52 4.86
N GLN A 181 -25.53 -7.31 3.94
CA GLN A 181 -25.31 -6.03 3.27
C GLN A 181 -24.92 -6.25 1.80
N LEU A 182 -25.52 -5.47 0.92
CA LEU A 182 -25.06 -5.27 -0.44
C LEU A 182 -24.79 -3.78 -0.63
N ARG A 183 -23.60 -3.47 -1.15
CA ARG A 183 -23.21 -2.15 -1.60
C ARG A 183 -22.85 -2.24 -3.07
N THR A 184 -23.41 -1.35 -3.86
CA THR A 184 -22.90 -1.07 -5.20
C THR A 184 -22.64 0.42 -5.33
N PHE A 185 -21.60 0.78 -6.07
CA PHE A 185 -21.20 2.16 -6.27
C PHE A 185 -20.55 2.29 -7.65
N PRO A 186 -20.73 3.41 -8.37
CA PRO A 186 -20.07 3.60 -9.65
C PRO A 186 -18.56 3.59 -9.45
N GLU A 187 -17.85 2.89 -10.33
CA GLU A 187 -16.39 2.98 -10.39
C GLU A 187 -15.98 4.39 -10.82
N PRO A 188 -14.87 4.93 -10.29
CA PRO A 188 -14.49 6.32 -10.51
C PRO A 188 -14.09 6.61 -11.96
N VAL A 189 -13.78 5.57 -12.75
CA VAL A 189 -13.43 5.68 -14.16
C VAL A 189 -14.20 4.66 -14.97
N LEU A 190 -15.04 5.14 -15.88
CA LEU A 190 -15.84 4.33 -16.78
C LEU A 190 -15.14 4.24 -18.14
N TRP A 191 -14.90 3.02 -18.61
CA TRP A 191 -14.33 2.77 -19.93
C TRP A 191 -15.39 2.13 -20.82
N THR A 192 -15.64 2.69 -22.00
CA THR A 192 -16.50 2.07 -23.01
C THR A 192 -15.99 0.69 -23.43
N THR A 193 -14.68 0.47 -23.34
CA THR A 193 -14.01 -0.80 -23.65
C THR A 193 -14.03 -1.82 -22.50
N LYS A 194 -14.50 -1.45 -21.30
CA LYS A 194 -14.61 -2.36 -20.14
C LYS A 194 -15.93 -2.12 -19.39
N PRO A 195 -17.08 -2.45 -19.99
CA PRO A 195 -18.38 -2.16 -19.38
C PRO A 195 -18.58 -2.85 -18.03
N HIS A 196 -18.02 -4.05 -17.80
CA HIS A 196 -18.12 -4.77 -16.51
C HIS A 196 -17.35 -4.11 -15.35
N GLY A 197 -16.59 -3.05 -15.61
CA GLY A 197 -15.95 -2.22 -14.59
C GLY A 197 -16.74 -0.96 -14.27
N SER A 198 -18.06 -0.92 -14.51
CA SER A 198 -18.86 0.30 -14.30
C SER A 198 -19.30 0.49 -12.85
N TYR A 199 -19.54 -0.61 -12.14
CA TYR A 199 -19.92 -0.58 -10.73
C TYR A 199 -19.06 -1.53 -9.91
N GLY A 200 -18.57 -1.04 -8.77
CA GLY A 200 -18.01 -1.84 -7.71
C GLY A 200 -19.12 -2.50 -6.90
N VAL A 201 -18.88 -3.72 -6.43
CA VAL A 201 -19.83 -4.55 -5.68
C VAL A 201 -19.13 -5.09 -4.44
N ASP A 202 -19.64 -4.75 -3.25
CA ASP A 202 -19.24 -5.32 -1.96
C ASP A 202 -20.46 -5.93 -1.28
N LEU A 203 -20.43 -7.23 -1.11
CA LEU A 203 -21.54 -8.03 -0.59
C LEU A 203 -21.04 -8.87 0.57
N GLU A 204 -21.79 -8.85 1.67
CA GLU A 204 -21.55 -9.69 2.84
C GLU A 204 -22.88 -10.23 3.37
N PHE A 205 -22.97 -11.55 3.49
CA PHE A 205 -24.11 -12.23 4.10
C PHE A 205 -23.64 -13.09 5.24
N ASN A 206 -24.22 -12.89 6.42
CA ASN A 206 -24.05 -13.78 7.57
C ASN A 206 -25.29 -14.68 7.72
N ARG A 207 -25.10 -15.91 8.16
CA ARG A 207 -26.19 -16.85 8.44
C ARG A 207 -27.05 -16.30 9.59
N PRO A 208 -28.38 -16.21 9.44
CA PRO A 208 -29.27 -15.82 10.53
C PRO A 208 -29.05 -16.69 11.77
N GLY A 209 -29.01 -16.08 12.96
CA GLY A 209 -28.74 -16.80 14.21
C GLY A 209 -27.30 -17.29 14.43
N SER A 210 -26.35 -17.04 13.51
CA SER A 210 -24.92 -17.35 13.72
C SER A 210 -24.23 -16.47 14.78
N GLY A 211 -24.93 -15.44 15.29
CA GLY A 211 -24.37 -14.42 16.18
C GLY A 211 -23.38 -13.49 15.48
N ARG A 212 -23.26 -13.56 14.15
CA ARG A 212 -22.40 -12.71 13.33
C ARG A 212 -23.20 -11.62 12.65
N TYR A 213 -22.58 -10.45 12.59
CA TYR A 213 -23.18 -9.25 12.05
C TYR A 213 -22.16 -8.59 11.14
N VAL A 214 -22.64 -7.91 10.10
CA VAL A 214 -21.82 -7.03 9.28
C VAL A 214 -21.29 -5.94 10.21
N THR A 215 -19.98 -5.98 10.47
CA THR A 215 -19.31 -4.91 11.20
C THR A 215 -19.27 -3.70 10.27
N ASN A 216 -20.22 -2.80 10.47
CA ASN A 216 -20.06 -1.43 9.98
C ASN A 216 -18.87 -0.86 10.73
N ASP A 217 -17.74 -0.66 10.06
CA ASP A 217 -16.70 0.26 10.53
C ASP A 217 -17.26 1.68 10.48
N THR A 218 -18.15 1.97 11.41
CA THR A 218 -18.25 3.30 12.00
C THR A 218 -17.45 3.18 13.29
N PRO A 219 -16.29 3.85 13.43
CA PRO A 219 -15.47 3.72 14.62
C PRO A 219 -16.32 4.10 15.83
N LYS A 220 -16.60 3.12 16.69
CA LYS A 220 -17.15 3.35 18.02
C LYS A 220 -16.03 3.11 19.00
N LEU A 221 -15.58 4.20 19.63
CA LEU A 221 -14.64 4.20 20.73
C LEU A 221 -15.18 3.29 21.84
N GLN A 222 -14.56 2.13 22.05
CA GLN A 222 -14.77 1.35 23.27
C GLN A 222 -13.81 1.88 24.32
N VAL A 223 -14.32 2.63 25.29
CA VAL A 223 -13.59 3.02 26.49
C VAL A 223 -13.72 1.88 27.50
N PRO A 224 -12.64 1.20 27.93
CA PRO A 224 -12.69 0.28 29.06
C PRO A 224 -12.96 1.05 30.36
N PRO A 225 -13.76 0.51 31.30
CA PRO A 225 -14.04 1.20 32.55
C PRO A 225 -12.77 1.29 33.42
N ASP A 226 -12.62 2.45 34.08
CA ASP A 226 -11.53 2.79 34.98
C ASP A 226 -11.25 1.69 36.02
N THR A 227 -10.10 1.05 35.93
CA THR A 227 -9.51 0.29 37.03
C THR A 227 -8.52 1.19 37.79
N THR A 228 -9.07 2.01 38.69
CA THR A 228 -8.31 2.51 39.83
C THR A 228 -8.12 1.35 40.82
N ALA A 229 -6.92 0.77 40.84
CA ALA A 229 -6.51 -0.14 41.91
C ALA A 229 -5.09 0.24 42.38
N ALA A 230 -5.04 0.61 43.65
CA ALA A 230 -3.93 1.03 44.48
C ALA A 230 -2.57 0.34 44.25
N ALA A 231 -1.51 1.14 44.17
CA ALA A 231 -0.15 0.71 44.46
C ALA A 231 0.25 1.16 45.89
N ALA A 232 0.78 0.23 46.67
CA ALA A 232 1.22 0.40 48.06
C ALA A 232 2.44 1.33 48.21
N PRO A 233 2.67 1.94 49.40
CA PRO A 233 3.76 2.89 49.61
C PRO A 233 5.11 2.19 49.89
N PRO A 234 6.26 2.79 49.55
CA PRO A 234 7.57 2.30 49.96
C PRO A 234 7.91 2.70 51.41
N ALA A 235 8.72 1.84 52.04
CA ALA A 235 9.12 1.86 53.44
C ALA A 235 10.11 2.99 53.83
N GLU A 236 10.02 3.39 55.10
CA GLU A 236 10.87 4.37 55.80
C GLU A 236 12.35 3.97 55.88
N ALA A 237 13.24 4.96 55.77
CA ALA A 237 14.53 4.96 56.46
C ALA A 237 15.00 6.39 56.81
N ALA A 238 15.02 6.64 58.13
CA ALA A 238 15.93 7.46 58.94
C ALA A 238 16.10 8.99 58.73
N LYS A 239 15.68 9.71 59.78
CA LYS A 239 15.96 11.12 60.10
C LYS A 239 17.42 11.36 60.49
N ALA A 240 17.95 12.54 60.15
CA ALA A 240 19.00 13.21 60.91
C ALA A 240 18.86 14.76 60.79
N GLU A 241 19.18 15.43 61.89
CA GLU A 241 18.83 16.80 62.30
C GLU A 241 19.51 17.96 61.57
N LYS A 242 18.88 19.14 61.72
CA LYS A 242 19.27 20.46 61.22
C LYS A 242 19.89 21.31 62.35
N PRO A 243 20.91 22.13 62.05
CA PRO A 243 21.09 23.42 62.76
C PRO A 243 21.11 24.64 61.80
N PRO A 244 21.06 25.88 62.34
CA PRO A 244 20.23 26.97 61.78
C PRO A 244 20.98 28.05 60.97
N ALA A 245 20.17 28.95 60.38
CA ALA A 245 20.55 30.10 59.55
C ALA A 245 21.15 31.28 60.33
N PRO A 246 21.73 32.25 59.61
CA PRO A 246 21.31 33.66 59.69
C PRO A 246 21.13 34.25 58.27
N ALA A 247 20.03 34.94 57.92
CA ALA A 247 19.49 36.25 58.31
C ALA A 247 19.95 37.42 57.41
N ALA A 248 18.94 38.06 56.79
CA ALA A 248 18.90 39.39 56.15
C ALA A 248 19.74 39.57 54.85
N THR A 249 19.26 40.19 53.76
CA THR A 249 18.43 41.41 53.62
C THR A 249 17.76 41.43 52.24
N SER A 250 16.50 41.87 52.17
CA SER A 250 15.88 42.41 50.94
C SER A 250 16.17 43.93 50.85
N PRO A 251 16.00 44.54 49.65
CA PRO A 251 14.78 45.33 49.47
C PRO A 251 14.12 45.21 48.09
N GLN A 252 12.79 45.02 48.16
CA GLN A 252 11.71 45.63 47.39
C GLN A 252 11.96 46.17 45.96
N LEU A 253 11.16 45.65 45.01
CA LEU A 253 10.56 46.46 43.96
C LEU A 253 9.14 45.96 43.64
N GLN A 254 8.24 46.92 43.48
CA GLN A 254 6.79 46.83 43.49
C GLN A 254 6.21 46.40 42.13
N ASN A 255 5.04 45.75 42.20
CA ASN A 255 3.94 45.67 41.22
C ASN A 255 4.16 46.17 39.79
N ALA A 256 3.96 45.31 38.79
CA ALA A 256 2.90 45.49 37.78
C ALA A 256 2.90 44.41 36.67
N LYS A 257 1.68 43.94 36.37
CA LYS A 257 1.17 43.47 35.06
C LYS A 257 1.66 42.12 34.50
N ARG A 258 0.69 41.20 34.45
CA ARG A 258 0.57 40.07 33.52
C ARG A 258 0.99 40.49 32.11
N VAL A 259 2.07 39.92 31.59
CA VAL A 259 2.46 40.00 30.18
C VAL A 259 1.97 38.72 29.49
N ARG A 260 1.01 38.88 28.57
CA ARG A 260 0.75 37.92 27.50
C ARG A 260 2.02 37.86 26.65
N VAL A 261 2.66 36.70 26.57
CA VAL A 261 3.76 36.49 25.61
C VAL A 261 3.13 36.28 24.23
N SER A 262 2.90 37.40 23.55
CA SER A 262 2.72 37.48 22.10
C SER A 262 4.11 37.45 21.48
N GLY A 263 4.55 36.27 21.03
CA GLY A 263 5.80 36.12 20.27
C GLY A 263 5.59 36.56 18.83
N MET A 264 5.83 37.84 18.58
CA MET A 264 5.67 38.50 17.28
C MET A 264 6.69 37.97 16.26
N LEU A 265 6.18 37.69 15.06
CA LEU A 265 6.91 37.47 13.81
C LEU A 265 8.03 38.49 13.62
N ARG A 266 9.21 38.00 13.22
CA ARG A 266 10.24 38.84 12.63
C ARG A 266 10.03 38.82 11.11
N ALA A 267 9.57 39.94 10.56
CA ALA A 267 9.45 40.15 9.11
C ALA A 267 10.85 40.18 8.46
N MET A 268 11.00 39.41 7.38
CA MET A 268 12.17 39.29 6.48
C MET A 268 11.63 39.32 5.03
N PRO A 269 12.42 39.67 4.01
CA PRO A 269 11.89 40.24 2.77
C PRO A 269 10.97 39.29 2.01
N GLY A 270 9.75 39.79 1.74
CA GLY A 270 8.57 39.04 1.32
C GLY A 270 7.72 38.72 2.54
N ASP A 271 6.71 39.53 2.86
CA ASP A 271 5.86 39.34 4.03
C ASP A 271 4.96 38.11 3.86
N PHE A 272 5.52 36.92 4.08
CA PHE A 272 4.79 35.66 4.11
C PHE A 272 4.62 35.18 5.55
N THR A 273 3.43 34.67 5.84
CA THR A 273 3.13 33.92 7.06
C THR A 273 3.09 32.44 6.72
N ILE A 274 3.77 31.62 7.50
CA ILE A 274 3.70 30.15 7.36
C ILE A 274 2.87 29.61 8.51
N GLY A 275 1.96 28.69 8.24
CA GLY A 275 1.06 28.10 9.23
C GLY A 275 0.54 26.72 8.83
N PRO A 276 -0.17 26.03 9.73
CA PRO A 276 -0.88 24.80 9.38
C PRO A 276 -1.89 25.08 8.26
N CYS A 277 -2.15 24.06 7.44
CA CYS A 277 -3.17 24.16 6.41
C CYS A 277 -4.57 24.10 7.04
N GLU A 278 -5.34 25.17 6.86
CA GLU A 278 -6.73 25.24 7.31
C GLU A 278 -7.66 24.46 6.36
N PRO A 279 -8.83 23.98 6.82
CA PRO A 279 -9.76 23.20 5.98
C PRO A 279 -10.17 23.89 4.67
N ALA A 280 -10.25 25.23 4.68
CA ALA A 280 -10.59 26.03 3.50
C ALA A 280 -9.49 25.98 2.42
N ASP A 281 -8.23 25.83 2.82
CA ASP A 281 -7.07 25.84 1.92
C ASP A 281 -6.64 24.43 1.49
N LEU A 282 -7.16 23.38 2.13
CA LEU A 282 -6.70 22.00 1.98
C LEU A 282 -6.62 21.54 0.52
N ARG A 283 -7.68 21.77 -0.25
CA ARG A 283 -7.71 21.39 -1.67
C ARG A 283 -6.64 22.15 -2.47
N ALA A 284 -6.48 23.44 -2.24
CA ALA A 284 -5.49 24.26 -2.95
C ALA A 284 -4.06 23.88 -2.57
N ALA A 285 -3.79 23.67 -1.28
CA ALA A 285 -2.51 23.23 -0.77
C ALA A 285 -2.11 21.86 -1.33
N LEU A 286 -3.00 20.86 -1.27
CA LEU A 286 -2.73 19.54 -1.84
C LEU A 286 -2.54 19.59 -3.36
N THR A 287 -3.35 20.38 -4.08
CA THR A 287 -3.16 20.60 -5.52
C THR A 287 -1.77 21.16 -5.84
N LEU A 288 -1.28 22.06 -4.97
CA LEU A 288 0.01 22.70 -5.16
C LEU A 288 1.17 21.75 -4.83
N VAL A 289 1.13 21.07 -3.68
CA VAL A 289 2.18 20.12 -3.27
C VAL A 289 2.29 18.94 -4.24
N LEU A 290 1.16 18.46 -4.76
CA LEU A 290 1.11 17.35 -5.71
C LEU A 290 1.22 17.81 -7.17
N ARG A 291 1.65 19.06 -7.43
CA ARG A 291 1.70 19.60 -8.81
C ARG A 291 2.68 18.88 -9.73
N THR A 292 3.68 18.21 -9.15
CA THR A 292 4.64 17.36 -9.86
C THR A 292 4.01 16.07 -10.37
N LEU A 293 2.82 15.72 -9.88
CA LEU A 293 2.03 14.61 -10.41
C LEU A 293 1.29 15.01 -11.69
N PRO A 294 1.13 14.07 -12.65
CA PRO A 294 0.18 14.21 -13.74
C PRO A 294 -1.21 14.59 -13.23
N ALA A 295 -1.91 15.47 -13.96
CA ALA A 295 -3.19 16.04 -13.50
C ALA A 295 -4.28 14.97 -13.27
N ASP A 296 -4.26 13.90 -14.07
CA ASP A 296 -5.12 12.72 -14.00
C ASP A 296 -4.87 11.85 -12.75
N GLN A 297 -3.65 11.87 -12.20
CA GLN A 297 -3.29 11.16 -10.97
C GLN A 297 -3.48 12.02 -9.71
N ARG A 298 -3.50 13.35 -9.86
CA ARG A 298 -3.57 14.30 -8.75
C ARG A 298 -4.94 14.29 -8.06
N ALA A 299 -6.03 14.35 -8.82
CA ALA A 299 -7.37 14.46 -8.25
C ALA A 299 -7.82 13.20 -7.44
N PRO A 300 -7.63 11.96 -7.93
CA PRO A 300 -7.99 10.76 -7.17
C PRO A 300 -7.13 10.56 -5.91
N LEU A 301 -5.87 11.02 -5.94
CA LEU A 301 -4.97 10.97 -4.80
C LEU A 301 -5.44 11.95 -3.71
N VAL A 302 -5.78 13.20 -4.06
CA VAL A 302 -6.34 14.18 -3.12
C VAL A 302 -7.58 13.62 -2.41
N ASP A 303 -8.46 12.92 -3.14
CA ASP A 303 -9.69 12.33 -2.58
C ASP A 303 -9.41 11.06 -1.74
N SER A 304 -8.31 10.34 -2.00
CA SER A 304 -7.91 9.13 -1.27
C SER A 304 -7.08 9.41 -0.02
N LEU A 305 -6.38 10.54 0.04
CA LEU A 305 -5.57 10.96 1.19
C LEU A 305 -6.39 11.25 2.46
N ALA A 306 -7.71 11.44 2.31
CA ALA A 306 -8.66 11.50 3.42
C ALA A 306 -8.85 10.15 4.16
N LYS A 307 -8.29 9.05 3.63
CA LYS A 307 -8.39 7.69 4.19
C LYS A 307 -7.14 7.27 4.99
N LEU A 308 -6.14 8.14 5.12
CA LEU A 308 -4.94 7.85 5.92
C LEU A 308 -5.34 7.65 7.39
N GLN A 309 -5.05 6.46 7.93
CA GLN A 309 -5.28 6.10 9.33
C GLN A 309 -4.22 6.70 10.27
N ASP A 310 -4.54 6.71 11.56
CA ASP A 310 -3.78 7.33 12.67
C ASP A 310 -2.30 6.88 12.75
N GLU A 311 -1.43 7.67 12.12
CA GLU A 311 0.01 7.68 12.33
C GLU A 311 0.40 8.82 13.30
N PRO A 312 1.56 8.79 13.96
CA PRO A 312 1.92 9.74 15.03
C PRO A 312 1.88 11.23 14.64
N LEU A 313 2.12 11.51 13.35
CA LEU A 313 2.15 12.86 12.78
C LEU A 313 0.78 13.28 12.22
N GLY A 314 -0.25 12.41 12.20
CA GLY A 314 -1.55 12.70 11.57
C GLY A 314 -1.46 12.99 10.06
N ALA A 315 -2.50 12.67 9.28
CA ALA A 315 -2.44 12.74 7.81
C ALA A 315 -2.00 14.12 7.27
N PHE A 316 -2.47 15.21 7.91
CA PHE A 316 -2.26 16.59 7.44
C PHE A 316 -1.63 17.52 8.47
N GLN A 317 -1.20 17.03 9.64
CA GLN A 317 -0.66 17.90 10.70
C GLN A 317 0.62 18.63 10.26
N ALA A 318 1.37 18.02 9.33
CA ALA A 318 2.55 18.60 8.72
C ALA A 318 2.31 19.05 7.26
N LEU A 319 1.05 19.30 6.87
CA LEU A 319 0.73 20.08 5.67
C LEU A 319 0.73 21.55 6.04
N LEU A 320 1.73 22.29 5.54
CA LEU A 320 1.90 23.71 5.85
C LEU A 320 1.72 24.55 4.59
N VAL A 321 1.13 25.74 4.78
CA VAL A 321 0.95 26.74 3.74
C VAL A 321 1.72 28.01 4.08
N ALA A 322 2.25 28.67 3.07
CA ALA A 322 2.74 30.04 3.14
C ALA A 322 1.72 30.96 2.48
N LYS A 323 1.36 32.05 3.16
CA LYS A 323 0.42 33.06 2.66
C LYS A 323 1.02 34.45 2.66
N GLN A 324 0.74 35.21 1.61
CA GLN A 324 1.00 36.66 1.56
C GLN A 324 -0.35 37.37 1.62
N GLY A 325 -0.65 38.02 2.75
CA GLY A 325 -2.04 38.36 3.09
C GLY A 325 -2.88 37.08 3.21
N ASP A 326 -4.03 37.04 2.53
CA ASP A 326 -4.90 35.85 2.47
C ASP A 326 -4.56 34.88 1.32
N ALA A 327 -3.69 35.29 0.39
CA ALA A 327 -3.36 34.49 -0.79
C ALA A 327 -2.36 33.39 -0.45
N LEU A 328 -2.68 32.13 -0.81
CA LEU A 328 -1.77 30.99 -0.70
C LEU A 328 -0.69 31.08 -1.77
N VAL A 329 0.56 31.25 -1.36
CA VAL A 329 1.70 31.43 -2.28
C VAL A 329 2.57 30.18 -2.40
N ALA A 330 2.64 29.36 -1.35
CA ALA A 330 3.38 28.10 -1.38
C ALA A 330 2.80 27.08 -0.39
N ALA A 331 3.10 25.80 -0.62
CA ALA A 331 2.74 24.71 0.29
C ALA A 331 3.83 23.64 0.33
N VAL A 332 3.91 22.94 1.46
CA VAL A 332 4.84 21.82 1.71
C VAL A 332 4.10 20.77 2.52
N TRP A 333 4.48 19.50 2.39
CA TRP A 333 3.83 18.45 3.17
C TRP A 333 4.81 17.40 3.68
N GLY A 334 4.85 17.22 5.00
CA GLY A 334 5.37 16.00 5.60
C GLY A 334 4.26 14.96 5.72
N GLN A 335 4.18 14.06 4.74
CA GLN A 335 3.22 12.96 4.76
C GLN A 335 3.72 11.85 5.68
N PRO A 336 3.02 11.49 6.78
CA PRO A 336 3.38 10.32 7.57
C PRO A 336 3.39 9.05 6.73
N GLN A 337 4.33 8.16 7.04
CA GLN A 337 4.45 6.84 6.44
C GLN A 337 4.51 5.77 7.53
N PRO A 338 3.96 4.57 7.28
CA PRO A 338 4.06 3.44 8.19
C PRO A 338 5.50 3.15 8.63
N GLY A 339 5.66 2.73 9.89
CA GLY A 339 6.99 2.46 10.46
C GLY A 339 7.77 3.72 10.84
N LYS A 340 7.06 4.74 11.37
CA LYS A 340 7.64 6.00 11.84
C LYS A 340 8.45 6.73 10.77
N GLY A 341 8.01 6.65 9.51
CA GLY A 341 8.59 7.41 8.40
C GLY A 341 7.81 8.69 8.13
N CYS A 342 8.44 9.62 7.41
CA CYS A 342 7.77 10.77 6.82
C CYS A 342 8.32 11.01 5.41
N SER A 343 7.43 11.13 4.44
CA SER A 343 7.75 11.57 3.08
C SER A 343 7.55 13.08 3.01
N LEU A 344 8.64 13.83 2.85
CA LEU A 344 8.60 15.25 2.57
C LEU A 344 8.32 15.45 1.08
N TRP A 345 7.13 15.96 0.78
CA TRP A 345 6.83 16.57 -0.51
C TRP A 345 7.42 17.98 -0.52
N PRO A 346 8.37 18.28 -1.43
CA PRO A 346 9.09 19.55 -1.44
C PRO A 346 8.17 20.76 -1.55
N PRO A 347 8.56 21.92 -1.00
CA PRO A 347 7.81 23.16 -1.18
C PRO A 347 7.53 23.47 -2.65
N GLN A 348 6.27 23.75 -2.97
CA GLN A 348 5.82 24.19 -4.29
C GLN A 348 5.18 25.56 -4.16
N ALA A 349 5.47 26.48 -5.08
CA ALA A 349 4.86 27.81 -5.16
C ALA A 349 3.89 27.88 -6.35
N GLU A 350 2.89 28.76 -6.32
CA GLU A 350 1.91 28.89 -7.41
C GLU A 350 2.58 29.26 -8.74
N SER A 351 3.52 30.21 -8.70
CA SER A 351 4.33 30.66 -9.83
C SER A 351 5.82 30.43 -9.57
N GLY A 352 6.46 29.68 -10.48
CA GLY A 352 7.90 29.42 -10.44
C GLY A 352 8.36 28.57 -9.26
N GLU A 353 9.67 28.60 -9.00
CA GLU A 353 10.26 27.97 -7.82
C GLU A 353 10.20 28.93 -6.62
N PRO A 354 9.81 28.46 -5.42
CA PRO A 354 9.89 29.28 -4.21
C PRO A 354 11.34 29.73 -3.94
N SER A 355 11.51 30.88 -3.30
CA SER A 355 12.84 31.33 -2.89
C SER A 355 13.53 30.31 -1.98
N THR A 356 14.87 30.33 -1.93
CA THR A 356 15.63 29.37 -1.10
C THR A 356 15.29 29.57 0.39
N GLU A 357 15.04 30.81 0.80
CA GLU A 357 14.67 31.21 2.15
C GLU A 357 13.29 30.66 2.54
N LEU A 358 12.27 30.86 1.68
CA LEU A 358 10.92 30.34 1.90
C LEU A 358 10.91 28.80 1.91
N THR A 359 11.65 28.19 0.98
CA THR A 359 11.81 26.73 0.90
C THR A 359 12.41 26.18 2.19
N SER A 360 13.50 26.78 2.67
CA SER A 360 14.16 26.36 3.92
C SER A 360 13.25 26.55 5.13
N ALA A 361 12.55 27.68 5.24
CA ALA A 361 11.63 27.95 6.33
C ALA A 361 10.45 26.96 6.39
N LEU A 362 9.90 26.59 5.24
CA LEU A 362 8.83 25.59 5.12
C LEU A 362 9.32 24.19 5.54
N ILE A 363 10.48 23.77 5.03
CA ILE A 363 11.07 22.46 5.37
C ILE A 363 11.40 22.38 6.86
N GLN A 364 12.01 23.41 7.45
CA GLN A 364 12.35 23.47 8.88
C GLN A 364 11.13 23.28 9.78
N ARG A 365 9.98 23.86 9.41
CA ARG A 365 8.75 23.71 10.20
C ARG A 365 8.14 22.33 10.06
N VAL A 366 8.11 21.76 8.85
CA VAL A 366 7.66 20.38 8.65
C VAL A 366 8.50 19.40 9.45
N THR A 367 9.83 19.52 9.39
CA THR A 367 10.73 18.62 10.12
C THR A 367 10.62 18.80 11.63
N ALA A 368 10.41 20.02 12.14
CA ALA A 368 10.17 20.24 13.56
C ALA A 368 8.86 19.59 14.06
N ILE A 369 7.81 19.62 13.25
CA ILE A 369 6.54 18.94 13.59
C ILE A 369 6.74 17.41 13.55
N ALA A 370 7.43 16.90 12.52
CA ALA A 370 7.76 15.47 12.40
C ALA A 370 8.62 14.96 13.58
N ASP A 371 9.63 15.75 13.98
CA ASP A 371 10.50 15.43 15.12
C ASP A 371 9.68 15.33 16.41
N LYS A 372 8.81 16.32 16.67
CA LYS A 372 7.93 16.35 17.84
C LYS A 372 6.94 15.18 17.88
N ALA A 373 6.50 14.70 16.71
CA ALA A 373 5.63 13.53 16.59
C ALA A 373 6.37 12.18 16.77
N GLY A 374 7.70 12.18 16.92
CA GLY A 374 8.47 10.95 17.12
C GLY A 374 8.70 10.15 15.83
N VAL A 375 8.62 10.78 14.65
CA VAL A 375 9.02 10.19 13.38
C VAL A 375 10.52 9.88 13.41
N SER A 376 10.95 8.67 13.04
CA SER A 376 12.36 8.27 13.09
C SER A 376 13.18 8.90 11.95
N ILE A 377 12.60 8.96 10.74
CA ILE A 377 13.25 9.50 9.54
C ILE A 377 12.27 10.34 8.71
N THR A 378 12.77 11.45 8.16
CA THR A 378 12.09 12.19 7.08
C THR A 378 12.92 12.07 5.82
N GLN A 379 12.27 11.82 4.68
CA GLN A 379 12.98 11.65 3.41
C GLN A 379 12.28 12.36 2.26
N THR A 380 13.02 12.64 1.20
CA THR A 380 12.46 13.17 -0.04
C THR A 380 13.26 12.69 -1.24
N LEU A 381 12.66 12.77 -2.41
CA LEU A 381 13.34 12.58 -3.69
C LEU A 381 13.47 13.90 -4.40
N ALA A 382 14.66 14.18 -4.92
CA ALA A 382 14.87 15.25 -5.89
C ALA A 382 15.28 14.68 -7.24
N GLU A 383 14.98 15.41 -8.31
CA GLU A 383 15.49 15.08 -9.65
C GLU A 383 16.98 15.39 -9.79
N HIS A 384 17.45 16.45 -9.12
CA HIS A 384 18.79 16.98 -9.27
C HIS A 384 19.49 17.17 -7.92
N ARG A 385 20.78 16.84 -7.87
CA ARG A 385 21.65 17.08 -6.70
C ARG A 385 22.24 18.50 -6.62
N HIS A 386 21.52 19.48 -7.12
CA HIS A 386 21.95 20.88 -7.16
C HIS A 386 20.72 21.80 -7.24
N GLY A 387 20.95 23.11 -7.15
CA GLY A 387 19.88 24.11 -7.21
C GLY A 387 19.27 24.46 -5.85
N PRO A 388 18.18 25.25 -5.84
CA PRO A 388 17.57 25.78 -4.62
C PRO A 388 17.08 24.72 -3.64
N LEU A 389 16.39 23.68 -4.13
CA LEU A 389 15.86 22.60 -3.29
C LEU A 389 16.98 21.84 -2.58
N HIS A 390 18.05 21.47 -3.31
CA HIS A 390 19.22 20.80 -2.71
C HIS A 390 19.83 21.62 -1.57
N ARG A 391 20.08 22.91 -1.79
CA ARG A 391 20.65 23.81 -0.76
C ARG A 391 19.74 23.91 0.46
N ALA A 392 18.42 24.05 0.24
CA ALA A 392 17.46 24.12 1.32
C ALA A 392 17.40 22.82 2.13
N LEU A 393 17.41 21.65 1.48
CA LEU A 393 17.42 20.35 2.14
C LEU A 393 18.66 20.18 3.02
N VAL A 394 19.85 20.45 2.48
CA VAL A 394 21.11 20.39 3.24
C VAL A 394 21.07 21.34 4.43
N ALA A 395 20.65 22.60 4.24
CA ALA A 395 20.52 23.59 5.31
C ALA A 395 19.51 23.17 6.41
N CYS A 396 18.57 22.28 6.09
CA CYS A 396 17.59 21.74 7.04
C CYS A 396 18.04 20.42 7.69
N GLY A 397 19.28 19.98 7.46
CA GLY A 397 19.83 18.76 8.06
C GLY A 397 19.54 17.47 7.28
N PHE A 398 19.10 17.56 6.02
CA PHE A 398 19.05 16.39 5.15
C PHE A 398 20.43 16.09 4.58
N VAL A 399 20.77 14.80 4.54
CA VAL A 399 21.94 14.27 3.87
C VAL A 399 21.55 13.86 2.45
N ASP A 400 22.34 14.28 1.45
CA ASP A 400 22.29 13.68 0.11
C ASP A 400 22.82 12.26 0.22
N LEU A 401 21.89 11.31 0.26
CA LEU A 401 22.20 9.95 0.66
C LEU A 401 22.76 9.14 -0.50
N ALA A 402 22.07 9.16 -1.64
CA ALA A 402 22.44 8.36 -2.81
C ALA A 402 21.60 8.72 -4.05
N GLU A 403 22.17 8.41 -5.23
CA GLU A 403 21.41 8.29 -6.47
C GLU A 403 20.67 6.93 -6.49
N LEU A 404 19.35 6.97 -6.63
CA LEU A 404 18.46 5.85 -6.86
C LEU A 404 18.27 5.63 -8.35
N ARG A 405 18.52 4.40 -8.82
CA ARG A 405 18.19 3.94 -10.17
C ARG A 405 16.93 3.11 -10.14
N TYR A 406 15.93 3.54 -10.91
CA TYR A 406 14.65 2.86 -11.06
C TYR A 406 14.76 1.92 -12.26
N LEU A 407 14.64 0.62 -11.99
CA LEU A 407 14.75 -0.43 -13.00
C LEU A 407 13.39 -1.06 -13.26
N GLN A 408 13.21 -1.56 -14.47
CA GLN A 408 12.05 -2.35 -14.85
C GLN A 408 12.45 -3.56 -15.71
N TRP A 409 11.71 -4.64 -15.57
CA TRP A 409 11.71 -5.78 -16.48
C TRP A 409 10.29 -6.02 -16.96
N ARG A 410 10.13 -6.43 -18.23
CA ARG A 410 8.84 -6.78 -18.81
C ARG A 410 8.85 -8.28 -19.14
N PRO A 411 7.73 -9.00 -18.90
CA PRO A 411 7.55 -10.35 -19.38
C PRO A 411 7.97 -10.51 -20.84
N GLN A 412 8.81 -11.51 -21.08
CA GLN A 412 9.13 -11.98 -22.42
C GLN A 412 8.41 -13.31 -22.65
N THR A 413 8.28 -13.74 -23.90
CA THR A 413 7.63 -15.01 -24.26
C THR A 413 8.36 -16.24 -23.71
N HIS A 414 9.61 -16.09 -23.28
CA HIS A 414 10.40 -17.16 -22.67
C HIS A 414 10.45 -17.00 -21.15
N HIS A 415 10.08 -18.07 -20.44
CA HIS A 415 10.23 -18.15 -19.00
C HIS A 415 11.72 -18.19 -18.62
N PRO A 416 12.19 -17.38 -17.65
CA PRO A 416 13.52 -17.57 -17.10
C PRO A 416 13.63 -18.98 -16.52
N ALA A 417 14.77 -19.63 -16.75
CA ALA A 417 15.02 -20.97 -16.22
C ALA A 417 14.85 -20.97 -14.68
N PRO A 418 14.28 -22.04 -14.10
CA PRO A 418 14.13 -22.13 -12.66
C PRO A 418 15.50 -22.01 -11.98
N PRO A 419 15.55 -21.44 -10.75
CA PRO A 419 16.79 -21.43 -9.97
C PRO A 419 17.31 -22.87 -9.82
N SER A 420 18.63 -23.04 -9.67
CA SER A 420 19.19 -24.38 -9.47
C SER A 420 18.58 -25.03 -8.23
N ASP A 421 18.51 -26.37 -8.23
CA ASP A 421 17.95 -27.18 -7.12
C ASP A 421 18.63 -26.93 -5.75
N ALA A 422 19.71 -26.14 -5.71
CA ALA A 422 20.44 -25.78 -4.51
C ALA A 422 19.82 -24.61 -3.71
N VAL A 423 18.78 -23.94 -4.22
CA VAL A 423 18.14 -22.79 -3.56
C VAL A 423 16.64 -23.02 -3.42
N GLU A 424 16.15 -23.01 -2.17
CA GLU A 424 14.73 -23.14 -1.86
C GLU A 424 14.13 -21.77 -1.49
N PHE A 425 12.95 -21.46 -2.02
CA PHE A 425 12.15 -20.29 -1.63
C PHE A 425 10.97 -20.73 -0.77
N ALA A 426 11.20 -20.79 0.55
CA ALA A 426 10.16 -21.20 1.49
C ALA A 426 9.17 -20.04 1.76
N PRO A 427 7.87 -20.33 1.91
CA PRO A 427 6.86 -19.29 2.16
C PRO A 427 7.08 -18.61 3.50
N PHE A 428 6.77 -17.31 3.55
CA PHE A 428 6.65 -16.57 4.80
C PHE A 428 5.41 -17.01 5.60
N ASP A 429 5.53 -17.01 6.93
CA ASP A 429 4.45 -17.27 7.89
C ASP A 429 4.44 -16.14 8.92
N GLU A 430 3.34 -15.38 8.95
CA GLU A 430 3.14 -14.25 9.86
C GLU A 430 3.27 -14.61 11.34
N ARG A 431 2.91 -15.86 11.71
CA ARG A 431 3.05 -16.35 13.09
C ARG A 431 4.51 -16.39 13.53
N ARG A 432 5.45 -16.35 12.58
CA ARG A 432 6.89 -16.37 12.80
C ARG A 432 7.53 -15.02 12.48
N GLN A 433 6.84 -13.91 12.73
CA GLN A 433 7.36 -12.55 12.54
C GLN A 433 8.78 -12.35 13.14
N ASN A 434 9.05 -12.87 14.35
CA ASN A 434 10.38 -12.81 14.98
C ASN A 434 11.49 -13.53 14.20
N ARG A 435 11.16 -14.52 13.36
CA ARG A 435 12.11 -15.20 12.46
C ARG A 435 12.48 -14.27 11.30
N LEU A 436 11.48 -13.59 10.73
CA LEU A 436 11.70 -12.61 9.66
C LEU A 436 12.54 -11.44 10.13
N GLU A 437 12.20 -10.84 11.29
CA GLU A 437 12.95 -9.72 11.86
C GLU A 437 14.42 -10.06 12.06
N ARG A 438 14.72 -11.21 12.69
CA ARG A 438 16.11 -11.68 12.88
C ARG A 438 16.86 -11.86 11.57
N LEU A 439 16.20 -12.41 10.55
CA LEU A 439 16.83 -12.63 9.27
C LEU A 439 17.07 -11.32 8.52
N VAL A 440 16.09 -10.41 8.49
CA VAL A 440 16.23 -9.09 7.87
C VAL A 440 17.31 -8.26 8.57
N SER A 441 17.40 -8.30 9.90
CA SER A 441 18.51 -7.68 10.63
C SER A 441 19.87 -8.25 10.23
N ARG A 442 19.96 -9.58 10.02
CA ARG A 442 21.20 -10.22 9.53
C ARG A 442 21.54 -9.78 8.10
N THR A 443 20.57 -9.66 7.20
CA THR A 443 20.82 -9.26 5.81
C THR A 443 21.29 -7.82 5.67
N TYR A 444 21.03 -6.96 6.67
CA TYR A 444 21.53 -5.57 6.68
C TYR A 444 23.00 -5.42 7.07
N GLN A 445 23.61 -6.40 7.75
CA GLN A 445 25.01 -6.30 8.15
C GLN A 445 25.92 -6.09 6.92
N GLY A 446 26.61 -4.95 6.86
CA GLY A 446 27.44 -4.60 5.71
C GLY A 446 26.65 -4.53 4.40
N THR A 447 25.42 -4.03 4.44
CA THR A 447 24.62 -3.75 3.23
C THR A 447 25.30 -2.68 2.37
N LEU A 448 25.31 -2.89 1.06
CA LEU A 448 25.72 -1.87 0.09
C LEU A 448 24.53 -1.06 -0.43
N ASP A 449 23.31 -1.44 -0.04
CA ASP A 449 22.08 -0.72 -0.35
C ASP A 449 21.80 0.29 0.78
N PHE A 450 22.26 1.53 0.59
CA PHE A 450 22.21 2.63 1.56
C PHE A 450 22.91 2.31 2.89
N PRO A 451 24.24 2.14 2.89
CA PRO A 451 25.01 1.79 4.10
C PRO A 451 24.81 2.79 5.25
N GLU A 452 24.54 4.07 4.95
CA GLU A 452 24.33 5.12 5.95
C GLU A 452 23.02 4.95 6.74
N LEU A 453 22.12 4.06 6.30
CA LEU A 453 20.88 3.72 6.98
C LEU A 453 20.99 2.49 7.89
N ASP A 454 22.15 1.85 7.94
CA ASP A 454 22.36 0.75 8.87
C ASP A 454 22.17 1.26 10.32
N GLY A 455 21.33 0.55 11.08
CA GLY A 455 20.92 0.92 12.43
C GLY A 455 20.07 2.20 12.55
N ALA A 456 19.69 2.87 11.45
CA ALA A 456 18.92 4.13 11.51
C ALA A 456 17.45 3.95 11.91
N ARG A 457 16.92 2.72 11.78
CA ARG A 457 15.54 2.36 12.15
C ARG A 457 15.50 0.99 12.82
N ASN A 458 14.50 0.80 13.68
CA ASN A 458 14.17 -0.53 14.20
C ASN A 458 13.68 -1.42 13.03
N VAL A 459 14.12 -2.67 13.00
CA VAL A 459 13.71 -3.63 11.95
C VAL A 459 12.20 -3.84 11.88
N ALA A 460 11.49 -3.79 13.01
CA ALA A 460 10.03 -3.89 13.04
C ALA A 460 9.36 -2.71 12.31
N ASP A 461 9.87 -1.49 12.52
CA ASP A 461 9.41 -0.30 11.81
C ASP A 461 9.71 -0.41 10.30
N VAL A 462 10.87 -0.95 9.93
CA VAL A 462 11.24 -1.17 8.53
C VAL A 462 10.31 -2.18 7.85
N LEU A 463 10.02 -3.31 8.52
CA LEU A 463 9.08 -4.31 8.02
C LEU A 463 7.67 -3.76 7.92
N HIS A 464 7.23 -2.90 8.83
CA HIS A 464 5.95 -2.21 8.73
C HIS A 464 5.90 -1.36 7.45
N GLY A 465 6.96 -0.61 7.15
CA GLY A 465 7.10 0.09 5.88
C GLY A 465 7.04 -0.85 4.66
N TYR A 466 7.71 -2.01 4.70
CA TYR A 466 7.64 -3.00 3.62
C TYR A 466 6.22 -3.54 3.39
N LYS A 467 5.45 -3.78 4.46
CA LYS A 467 4.06 -4.24 4.35
C LYS A 467 3.12 -3.18 3.77
N ALA A 468 3.48 -1.91 3.89
CA ALA A 468 2.69 -0.80 3.36
C ALA A 468 2.94 -0.51 1.87
N VAL A 469 3.92 -1.16 1.24
CA VAL A 469 4.15 -1.02 -0.20
C VAL A 469 3.14 -1.84 -0.98
N GLY A 470 2.39 -1.18 -1.87
CA GLY A 470 1.39 -1.83 -2.71
C GLY A 470 0.31 -2.53 -1.89
N GLU A 471 -0.27 -3.58 -2.46
CA GLU A 471 -1.15 -4.48 -1.72
C GLU A 471 -0.34 -5.54 -0.98
N TYR A 472 -0.54 -5.63 0.33
CA TYR A 472 0.12 -6.63 1.16
C TYR A 472 -0.47 -8.03 0.91
N ASP A 473 0.37 -8.92 0.37
CA ASP A 473 0.10 -10.35 0.26
C ASP A 473 1.26 -11.15 0.88
N PRO A 474 1.06 -11.82 2.03
CA PRO A 474 2.13 -12.56 2.70
C PRO A 474 2.70 -13.72 1.85
N THR A 475 1.97 -14.21 0.83
CA THR A 475 2.45 -15.27 -0.07
C THR A 475 3.54 -14.79 -1.03
N LEU A 476 3.68 -13.47 -1.18
CA LEU A 476 4.71 -12.81 -1.99
C LEU A 476 6.02 -12.59 -1.20
N TRP A 477 6.04 -12.94 0.08
CA TRP A 477 7.22 -12.87 0.93
C TRP A 477 7.78 -14.28 1.12
N LYS A 478 9.10 -14.43 0.92
CA LYS A 478 9.77 -15.73 0.93
C LYS A 478 11.09 -15.69 1.68
N TYR A 479 11.40 -16.79 2.37
CA TYR A 479 12.72 -17.07 2.90
C TYR A 479 13.57 -17.73 1.82
N ILE A 480 14.80 -17.26 1.63
CA ILE A 480 15.80 -17.91 0.81
C ILE A 480 16.54 -18.90 1.70
N ARG A 481 16.43 -20.19 1.39
CA ARG A 481 17.05 -21.28 2.14
C ARG A 481 18.14 -21.96 1.32
N GLN A 482 19.20 -22.34 2.01
CA GLN A 482 20.24 -23.23 1.50
C GLN A 482 20.34 -24.42 2.46
N GLY A 483 19.82 -25.58 2.04
CA GLY A 483 19.55 -26.70 2.95
C GLY A 483 18.54 -26.29 4.03
N GLU A 484 18.82 -26.60 5.29
CA GLU A 484 17.91 -26.27 6.40
C GLU A 484 18.02 -24.81 6.90
N GLN A 485 18.99 -24.03 6.42
CA GLN A 485 19.29 -22.71 6.96
C GLN A 485 18.64 -21.58 6.16
N ASP A 486 18.00 -20.63 6.87
CA ASP A 486 17.56 -19.37 6.28
C ASP A 486 18.73 -18.41 6.11
N VAL A 487 19.01 -18.06 4.86
CA VAL A 487 20.17 -17.26 4.44
C VAL A 487 19.78 -15.96 3.76
N GLY A 488 18.49 -15.70 3.52
CA GLY A 488 18.03 -14.44 2.95
C GLY A 488 16.52 -14.32 2.86
N VAL A 489 16.06 -13.21 2.30
CA VAL A 489 14.63 -12.91 2.08
C VAL A 489 14.41 -12.34 0.68
N LEU A 490 13.23 -12.64 0.15
CA LEU A 490 12.67 -12.01 -1.04
C LEU A 490 11.28 -11.46 -0.67
N LEU A 491 11.12 -10.15 -0.70
CA LEU A 491 9.87 -9.45 -0.38
C LEU A 491 9.36 -8.75 -1.64
N LEU A 492 8.16 -9.13 -2.08
CA LEU A 492 7.50 -8.58 -3.25
C LEU A 492 6.17 -7.91 -2.86
N ALA A 493 5.71 -6.97 -3.67
CA ALA A 493 4.42 -6.32 -3.52
C ALA A 493 3.70 -6.16 -4.87
N GLU A 494 2.38 -6.32 -4.87
CA GLU A 494 1.56 -6.09 -6.07
C GLU A 494 1.05 -4.65 -6.11
N HIS A 495 0.98 -4.09 -7.31
CA HIS A 495 0.31 -2.82 -7.57
C HIS A 495 -0.73 -3.04 -8.68
N PRO A 496 -1.96 -3.48 -8.33
CA PRO A 496 -2.95 -3.87 -9.32
C PRO A 496 -3.37 -2.74 -10.26
N GLU A 497 -3.44 -1.50 -9.75
CA GLU A 497 -3.79 -0.30 -10.53
C GLU A 497 -2.83 -0.06 -11.70
N SER A 498 -1.53 -0.31 -11.49
CA SER A 498 -0.48 -0.17 -12.51
C SER A 498 -0.05 -1.51 -13.12
N ARG A 499 -0.75 -2.60 -12.79
CA ARG A 499 -0.50 -3.97 -13.25
C ARG A 499 0.96 -4.39 -13.16
N GLN A 500 1.62 -4.09 -12.05
CA GLN A 500 3.04 -4.38 -11.86
C GLN A 500 3.29 -5.10 -10.54
N LEU A 501 4.41 -5.82 -10.51
CA LEU A 501 4.99 -6.38 -9.30
C LEU A 501 6.22 -5.55 -8.93
N GLU A 502 6.41 -5.26 -7.65
CA GLU A 502 7.58 -4.57 -7.14
C GLU A 502 8.45 -5.52 -6.32
N LEU A 503 9.76 -5.54 -6.62
CA LEU A 503 10.75 -6.15 -5.74
C LEU A 503 11.11 -5.11 -4.67
N VAL A 504 10.38 -5.20 -3.56
CA VAL A 504 10.47 -4.26 -2.43
C VAL A 504 11.80 -4.40 -1.70
N TYR A 505 12.21 -5.64 -1.46
CA TYR A 505 13.48 -5.92 -0.80
C TYR A 505 13.96 -7.33 -1.12
N VAL A 506 15.27 -7.44 -1.40
CA VAL A 506 15.98 -8.70 -1.42
C VAL A 506 17.22 -8.56 -0.54
N GLY A 507 17.46 -9.53 0.32
CA GLY A 507 18.57 -9.51 1.27
C GLY A 507 19.19 -10.88 1.43
N VAL A 508 20.52 -10.95 1.47
CA VAL A 508 21.28 -12.18 1.72
C VAL A 508 22.24 -11.94 2.88
N ALA A 509 22.23 -12.86 3.84
CA ALA A 509 23.09 -12.82 5.01
C ALA A 509 24.58 -12.85 4.60
N PRO A 510 25.46 -12.11 5.29
CA PRO A 510 26.86 -11.93 4.88
C PRO A 510 27.59 -13.22 4.50
N GLU A 511 27.44 -14.28 5.30
CA GLU A 511 28.08 -15.58 5.15
C GLU A 511 27.63 -16.37 3.91
N ALA A 512 26.50 -16.00 3.32
CA ALA A 512 25.91 -16.64 2.14
C ALA A 512 26.01 -15.79 0.86
N ARG A 513 26.62 -14.60 0.93
CA ARG A 513 26.86 -13.74 -0.23
C ARG A 513 27.87 -14.36 -1.19
N GLY A 514 27.87 -13.90 -2.45
CA GLY A 514 28.77 -14.41 -3.49
C GLY A 514 28.41 -15.80 -4.05
N ARG A 515 27.31 -16.42 -3.60
CA ARG A 515 26.87 -17.76 -4.00
C ARG A 515 25.74 -17.79 -5.04
N GLY A 516 25.48 -16.67 -5.72
CA GLY A 516 24.42 -16.56 -6.74
C GLY A 516 22.98 -16.42 -6.20
N LEU A 517 22.77 -16.37 -4.87
CA LEU A 517 21.44 -16.29 -4.25
C LEU A 517 20.63 -15.05 -4.66
N GLY A 518 21.28 -13.90 -4.86
CA GLY A 518 20.60 -12.69 -5.33
C GLY A 518 20.07 -12.84 -6.75
N ALA A 519 20.82 -13.51 -7.64
CA ALA A 519 20.37 -13.80 -9.00
C ALA A 519 19.21 -14.80 -9.01
N ALA A 520 19.28 -15.83 -8.17
CA ALA A 520 18.16 -16.76 -7.96
C ALA A 520 16.89 -16.03 -7.48
N ALA A 521 17.01 -15.09 -6.55
CA ALA A 521 15.89 -14.32 -6.03
C ALA A 521 15.25 -13.42 -7.10
N VAL A 522 16.04 -12.81 -7.98
CA VAL A 522 15.51 -12.02 -9.11
C VAL A 522 14.80 -12.91 -10.13
N ALA A 523 15.35 -14.08 -10.45
CA ALA A 523 14.68 -15.05 -11.32
C ALA A 523 13.33 -15.50 -10.73
N GLU A 524 13.29 -15.75 -9.42
CA GLU A 524 12.04 -16.07 -8.72
C GLU A 524 11.04 -14.91 -8.74
N ALA A 525 11.49 -13.66 -8.59
CA ALA A 525 10.63 -12.49 -8.71
C ALA A 525 10.03 -12.36 -10.12
N GLN A 526 10.82 -12.61 -11.17
CA GLN A 526 10.34 -12.63 -12.56
C GLN A 526 9.33 -13.75 -12.80
N ARG A 527 9.57 -14.94 -12.25
CA ARG A 527 8.63 -16.06 -12.30
C ARG A 527 7.31 -15.71 -11.63
N VAL A 528 7.36 -15.13 -10.42
CA VAL A 528 6.16 -14.64 -9.72
C VAL A 528 5.43 -13.56 -10.52
N ALA A 529 6.14 -12.64 -11.17
CA ALA A 529 5.53 -11.62 -12.02
C ALA A 529 4.77 -12.24 -13.20
N LEU A 530 5.32 -13.28 -13.83
CA LEU A 530 4.64 -14.05 -14.88
C LEU A 530 3.40 -14.76 -14.35
N ASP A 531 3.53 -15.49 -13.23
CA ASP A 531 2.42 -16.23 -12.61
C ASP A 531 1.25 -15.32 -12.19
N ARG A 532 1.56 -14.09 -11.77
CA ARG A 532 0.58 -13.08 -11.36
C ARG A 532 0.04 -12.25 -12.54
N GLY A 533 0.54 -12.47 -13.75
CA GLY A 533 0.13 -11.72 -14.94
C GLY A 533 0.52 -10.23 -14.89
N ALA A 534 1.56 -9.87 -14.15
CA ALA A 534 2.06 -8.51 -14.07
C ALA A 534 2.67 -8.08 -15.41
N GLN A 535 2.40 -6.86 -15.87
CA GLN A 535 2.95 -6.28 -17.10
C GLN A 535 4.42 -5.89 -16.97
N ARG A 536 4.89 -5.68 -15.74
CA ARG A 536 6.30 -5.39 -15.42
C ARG A 536 6.65 -5.75 -13.98
N LEU A 537 7.94 -6.09 -13.78
CA LEU A 537 8.61 -6.12 -12.48
C LEU A 537 9.41 -4.83 -12.33
N VAL A 538 9.27 -4.13 -11.21
CA VAL A 538 9.99 -2.87 -10.94
C VAL A 538 10.77 -2.93 -9.63
N LEU A 539 11.88 -2.19 -9.55
CA LEU A 539 12.65 -2.01 -8.32
C LEU A 539 13.54 -0.78 -8.38
N ALA A 540 13.92 -0.26 -7.21
CA ALA A 540 14.90 0.81 -7.08
C ALA A 540 16.17 0.28 -6.41
N VAL A 541 17.33 0.77 -6.83
CA VAL A 541 18.62 0.36 -6.29
C VAL A 541 19.55 1.56 -6.12
N ASP A 542 20.36 1.56 -5.06
CA ASP A 542 21.47 2.50 -4.90
C ASP A 542 22.46 2.36 -6.07
N ALA A 543 22.77 3.47 -6.75
CA ALA A 543 23.73 3.52 -7.85
C ALA A 543 25.16 3.08 -7.47
N ARG A 544 25.47 2.96 -6.18
CA ARG A 544 26.74 2.45 -5.64
C ARG A 544 26.73 0.94 -5.38
N ASN A 545 25.55 0.30 -5.40
CA ASN A 545 25.40 -1.14 -5.16
C ASN A 545 25.72 -1.94 -6.44
N GLU A 546 27.00 -1.94 -6.83
CA GLU A 546 27.48 -2.60 -8.05
C GLU A 546 27.08 -4.09 -8.15
N PRO A 547 27.18 -4.91 -7.08
CA PRO A 547 26.80 -6.32 -7.16
C PRO A 547 25.32 -6.51 -7.52
N ALA A 548 24.41 -5.72 -6.94
CA ALA A 548 23.00 -5.81 -7.25
C ALA A 548 22.70 -5.32 -8.68
N GLN A 549 23.33 -4.22 -9.11
CA GLN A 549 23.18 -3.71 -10.47
C GLN A 549 23.64 -4.72 -11.53
N ASP A 550 24.73 -5.44 -11.28
CA ASP A 550 25.19 -6.50 -12.16
C ASP A 550 24.19 -7.64 -12.27
N ILE A 551 23.60 -8.06 -11.15
CA ILE A 551 22.53 -9.07 -11.13
C ILE A 551 21.34 -8.57 -11.97
N TYR A 552 20.86 -7.36 -11.72
CA TYR A 552 19.68 -6.81 -12.39
C TYR A 552 19.91 -6.66 -13.90
N ARG A 553 21.06 -6.15 -14.31
CA ARG A 553 21.45 -5.99 -15.71
C ARG A 553 21.51 -7.34 -16.42
N ARG A 554 22.11 -8.36 -15.81
CA ARG A 554 22.18 -9.72 -16.37
C ARG A 554 20.80 -10.40 -16.44
N ALA A 555 19.90 -10.08 -15.51
CA ALA A 555 18.51 -10.52 -15.53
C ALA A 555 17.63 -9.75 -16.53
N GLY A 556 18.21 -8.81 -17.29
CA GLY A 556 17.50 -8.06 -18.34
C GLY A 556 16.66 -6.89 -17.83
N LEU A 557 16.82 -6.47 -16.58
CA LEU A 557 16.22 -5.23 -16.08
C LEU A 557 16.90 -4.03 -16.74
N ARG A 558 16.11 -3.01 -17.06
CA ARG A 558 16.58 -1.77 -17.69
C ARG A 558 16.18 -0.57 -16.85
N GLU A 559 17.09 0.39 -16.75
CA GLU A 559 16.83 1.67 -16.10
C GLU A 559 15.79 2.47 -16.90
N TRP A 560 14.90 3.16 -16.19
CA TRP A 560 13.93 4.07 -16.79
C TRP A 560 13.81 5.42 -16.06
N ALA A 561 14.35 5.55 -14.85
CA ALA A 561 14.45 6.82 -14.14
C ALA A 561 15.61 6.85 -13.12
N ARG A 562 16.02 8.06 -12.74
CA ARG A 562 16.95 8.33 -11.64
C ARG A 562 16.41 9.41 -10.72
N ARG A 563 16.71 9.28 -9.43
CA ARG A 563 16.39 10.29 -8.40
C ARG A 563 17.50 10.38 -7.37
N HIS A 564 17.62 11.50 -6.69
CA HIS A 564 18.49 11.66 -5.53
C HIS A 564 17.67 11.53 -4.25
N ALA A 565 18.03 10.55 -3.41
CA ALA A 565 17.41 10.34 -2.11
C ALA A 565 18.05 11.28 -1.09
N TYR A 566 17.22 12.06 -0.41
CA TYR A 566 17.62 12.87 0.73
C TYR A 566 16.98 12.31 1.99
N LEU A 567 17.76 12.23 3.07
CA LEU A 567 17.25 11.73 4.35
C LEU A 567 17.72 12.59 5.52
N ARG A 568 16.80 12.81 6.47
CA ARG A 568 17.06 13.45 7.75
C ARG A 568 16.61 12.51 8.88
N ARG A 569 17.48 12.26 9.84
CA ARG A 569 17.14 11.54 11.08
C ARG A 569 16.43 12.49 12.05
N ASN A 570 15.57 11.95 12.92
CA ASN A 570 14.92 12.75 13.96
C ASN A 570 15.95 13.54 14.78
N GLY A 571 15.68 14.82 15.00
CA GLY A 571 16.51 15.67 15.85
C GLY A 571 17.87 16.02 15.26
N ALA A 572 18.11 15.71 13.98
CA ALA A 572 19.31 16.16 13.28
C ALA A 572 19.38 17.70 13.33
N PRO A 573 20.46 18.29 13.87
CA PRO A 573 20.61 19.72 13.89
C PRO A 573 20.77 20.24 12.44
N PRO A 574 20.34 21.48 12.14
CA PRO A 574 20.78 22.12 10.91
C PRO A 574 22.32 22.15 10.90
N PRO A 575 22.99 21.87 9.77
CA PRO A 575 24.44 21.95 9.72
C PRO A 575 24.90 23.34 10.16
N VAL A 576 25.87 23.37 11.07
CA VAL A 576 26.55 24.63 11.43
C VAL A 576 27.36 25.04 10.21
N GLY A 577 27.02 26.20 9.65
CA GLY A 577 27.67 26.76 8.46
C GLY A 577 29.15 27.06 8.66
#